data_AF-A0AAP0N6W5-F1
#
_entry.id   AF-A0AAP0N6W5-F1
#
_cell.length_a   1.000
_cell.length_b   1.000
_cell.length_c   1.000
_cell.angle_alpha   90.00
_cell.angle_beta   90.00
_cell.angle_gamma   90.00
#
_symmetry.space_group_name_H-M   'P 1'
#
loop_
_entity.id
_entity.type
_entity.pdbx_description
1 polymer ?
#
loop_
_entity_poly.entity_id
_entity_poly.type
_entity_poly.pdbx_seq_one_letter_code
_entity_poly.pdbx_strand_id
1 'polypeptide(L)'
;MASSRCLLRSSTLPSLPSQTFKTLLTQTLRFNTTTTSTSTSSSHHNYHQQNHAYLQPTDYIGSWKTPTNPKEAEAKLAQLKRDYAKKVKQIRKEYIYEVELQRLEKQRKDEAKKEAIRQATEERKKLKAAAAEARAAERKVAEEEFRQTLLKERTEKLENWRMKENLREEKKKEKNELLCRQSSMWIDEAVLEKKILEAIVDTTPL
;
A
#
# COMPACT_ATOMS: atom_id res chain seq x y z
N MET A 1 -5.81 -54.55 -3.62
CA MET A 1 -5.77 -53.09 -3.40
C MET A 1 -4.65 -52.54 -4.27
N ALA A 2 -5.03 -51.87 -5.35
CA ALA A 2 -4.17 -51.43 -6.44
C ALA A 2 -3.64 -50.01 -6.21
N SER A 3 -2.41 -49.76 -6.70
CA SER A 3 -1.92 -48.56 -7.42
C SER A 3 -0.40 -48.45 -7.19
N SER A 4 0.44 -48.88 -8.14
CA SER A 4 0.88 -48.15 -9.36
C SER A 4 1.66 -46.88 -8.99
N ARG A 5 3.00 -46.89 -8.97
CA ARG A 5 4.01 -46.90 -10.07
C ARG A 5 4.43 -45.48 -10.54
N CYS A 6 5.73 -45.36 -10.81
CA CYS A 6 6.49 -44.38 -11.63
C CYS A 6 6.98 -43.10 -10.90
N LEU A 7 8.27 -42.91 -10.63
CA LEU A 7 9.51 -42.78 -11.44
C LEU A 7 9.77 -41.36 -12.00
N LEU A 8 10.90 -40.80 -11.54
CA LEU A 8 11.95 -40.05 -12.26
C LEU A 8 11.55 -38.99 -13.32
N ARG A 9 12.03 -37.74 -13.15
CA ARG A 9 13.10 -37.16 -14.01
C ARG A 9 13.46 -35.71 -13.65
N SER A 10 14.75 -35.48 -13.55
CA SER A 10 15.48 -34.23 -13.73
C SER A 10 15.43 -33.70 -15.17
N SER A 11 15.54 -32.38 -15.38
CA SER A 11 16.23 -31.80 -16.55
C SER A 11 16.39 -30.26 -16.48
N THR A 12 17.65 -29.82 -16.39
CA THR A 12 18.36 -28.79 -17.21
C THR A 12 17.71 -27.45 -17.61
N LEU A 13 18.48 -26.38 -17.35
CA LEU A 13 18.42 -25.00 -17.91
C LEU A 13 18.62 -24.96 -19.44
N PRO A 14 18.21 -23.84 -20.09
CA PRO A 14 19.19 -23.04 -20.84
C PRO A 14 18.98 -21.49 -20.89
N SER A 15 20.08 -20.76 -20.70
CA SER A 15 20.68 -19.62 -21.45
C SER A 15 19.88 -18.71 -22.46
N LEU A 16 19.89 -17.38 -22.16
CA LEU A 16 20.03 -16.12 -22.98
C LEU A 16 19.12 -15.82 -24.22
N PRO A 17 18.90 -14.55 -24.71
CA PRO A 17 19.79 -13.37 -24.66
C PRO A 17 19.17 -11.95 -24.42
N SER A 18 20.10 -11.00 -24.25
CA SER A 18 20.06 -9.52 -24.38
C SER A 18 18.88 -8.85 -25.10
N GLN A 19 18.37 -7.75 -24.51
CA GLN A 19 18.10 -6.53 -25.27
C GLN A 19 18.18 -5.27 -24.40
N THR A 20 19.10 -4.39 -24.79
CA THR A 20 19.36 -3.06 -24.26
C THR A 20 18.30 -2.07 -24.73
N PHE A 21 17.61 -1.40 -23.80
CA PHE A 21 16.99 -0.11 -24.08
C PHE A 21 17.67 0.96 -23.23
N LYS A 22 18.30 1.89 -23.95
CA LYS A 22 18.90 3.11 -23.41
C LYS A 22 17.77 4.06 -23.04
N THR A 23 17.77 4.56 -21.81
CA THR A 23 17.09 5.81 -21.45
C THR A 23 18.02 6.65 -20.59
N LEU A 24 18.51 7.71 -21.23
CA LEU A 24 19.07 8.90 -20.61
C LEU A 24 17.96 9.61 -19.85
N LEU A 25 18.06 9.73 -18.52
CA LEU A 25 17.79 10.95 -17.73
C LEU A 25 17.89 10.59 -16.24
N THR A 26 19.05 10.79 -15.62
CA THR A 26 19.13 10.87 -14.14
C THR A 26 19.35 12.32 -13.77
N GLN A 27 18.23 13.01 -13.58
CA GLN A 27 18.16 14.29 -12.91
C GLN A 27 18.55 14.06 -11.45
N THR A 28 19.66 14.66 -11.01
CA THR A 28 20.13 14.64 -9.63
C THR A 28 19.16 15.42 -8.75
N LEU A 29 18.17 14.74 -8.17
CA LEU A 29 17.39 15.28 -7.06
C LEU A 29 18.18 15.04 -5.78
N ARG A 30 18.80 16.11 -5.29
CA ARG A 30 19.37 16.20 -3.95
C ARG A 30 18.24 15.91 -2.96
N PHE A 31 18.32 14.75 -2.30
CA PHE A 31 17.48 14.48 -1.13
C PHE A 31 17.96 15.39 -0.01
N ASN A 32 17.20 16.47 0.23
CA ASN A 32 17.26 17.18 1.50
C ASN A 32 16.90 16.18 2.60
N THR A 33 17.87 15.84 3.43
CA THR A 33 17.66 15.12 4.68
C THR A 33 16.87 16.01 5.62
N THR A 34 15.54 15.91 5.54
CA THR A 34 14.66 16.42 6.59
C THR A 34 14.98 15.60 7.84
N THR A 35 15.69 16.23 8.77
CA THR A 35 15.89 15.77 10.15
C THR A 35 14.54 15.56 10.80
N THR A 36 14.00 14.35 10.65
CA THR A 36 12.87 13.89 11.44
C THR A 36 13.43 13.64 12.83
N SER A 37 13.16 14.55 13.75
CA SER A 37 13.45 14.40 15.16
C SER A 37 12.66 13.19 15.67
N THR A 38 13.29 12.03 15.62
CA THR A 38 12.88 10.87 16.40
C THR A 38 12.93 11.30 17.85
N SER A 39 11.75 11.43 18.48
CA SER A 39 11.64 11.50 19.91
C SER A 39 12.40 10.29 20.47
N THR A 40 13.53 10.58 21.11
CA THR A 40 14.32 9.59 21.83
C THR A 40 13.41 9.07 22.93
N SER A 41 12.78 7.92 22.66
CA SER A 41 12.16 7.13 23.72
C SER A 41 13.28 6.90 24.73
N SER A 42 13.18 7.51 25.91
CA SER A 42 14.23 7.42 26.91
C SER A 42 14.47 5.95 27.17
N SER A 43 15.67 5.50 26.83
CA SER A 43 16.06 4.11 27.03
C SER A 43 15.87 3.80 28.51
N HIS A 44 15.18 2.70 28.82
CA HIS A 44 15.02 2.16 30.17
C HIS A 44 16.38 1.68 30.78
N HIS A 45 17.51 2.22 30.33
CA HIS A 45 18.83 1.96 30.86
C HIS A 45 19.31 3.16 31.67
N ASN A 46 19.68 2.90 32.92
CA ASN A 46 20.29 3.81 33.90
C ASN A 46 19.40 4.48 34.96
N TYR A 47 18.16 4.01 35.17
CA TYR A 47 17.43 4.43 36.38
C TYR A 47 17.96 3.80 37.68
N HIS A 48 18.74 2.73 37.58
CA HIS A 48 19.38 2.08 38.73
C HIS A 48 20.48 2.98 39.32
N GLN A 49 21.36 3.55 38.48
CA GLN A 49 22.49 4.34 38.97
C GLN A 49 22.09 5.67 39.61
N GLN A 50 20.93 6.23 39.24
CA GLN A 50 20.47 7.56 39.70
C GLN A 50 19.79 7.53 41.07
N ASN A 51 19.26 6.39 41.52
CA ASN A 51 18.46 6.30 42.76
C ASN A 51 19.08 5.41 43.85
N HIS A 52 20.25 4.81 43.61
CA HIS A 52 20.93 4.03 44.65
C HIS A 52 21.82 4.95 45.49
N ALA A 53 21.29 5.38 46.64
CA ALA A 53 22.13 5.90 47.71
C ALA A 53 22.93 4.72 48.30
N TYR A 54 24.24 4.71 48.09
CA TYR A 54 25.11 3.73 48.73
C TYR A 54 25.07 3.94 50.25
N LEU A 55 24.91 2.85 50.99
CA LEU A 55 25.00 2.89 52.45
C LEU A 55 26.42 3.28 52.86
N GLN A 56 26.53 4.10 53.90
CA GLN A 56 27.82 4.47 54.48
C GLN A 56 28.56 3.22 54.98
N PRO A 57 29.91 3.21 54.92
CA PRO A 57 30.71 2.14 55.50
C PRO A 57 30.32 1.90 56.96
N THR A 58 30.07 0.64 57.32
CA THR A 58 29.63 0.26 58.67
C THR A 58 30.80 -0.26 59.49
N ASP A 59 31.11 0.39 60.61
CA ASP A 59 32.14 -0.05 61.59
C ASP A 59 31.71 -1.28 62.43
N TYR A 60 30.62 -1.93 62.04
CA TYR A 60 30.04 -3.05 62.77
C TYR A 60 30.96 -4.27 62.78
N ILE A 61 31.68 -4.51 61.68
CA ILE A 61 32.61 -5.64 61.51
C ILE A 61 33.83 -5.39 62.40
N GLY A 62 33.92 -6.11 63.52
CA GLY A 62 35.02 -6.00 64.50
C GLY A 62 34.65 -5.30 65.81
N SER A 63 33.44 -4.78 65.95
CA SER A 63 32.95 -4.13 67.18
C SER A 63 32.58 -5.10 68.33
N TRP A 64 32.73 -6.41 68.11
CA TRP A 64 32.33 -7.43 69.08
C TRP A 64 33.36 -7.60 70.20
N LYS A 65 32.95 -7.31 71.44
CA LYS A 65 33.75 -7.59 72.64
C LYS A 65 33.40 -8.96 73.19
N THR A 66 34.41 -9.81 73.42
CA THR A 66 34.23 -11.14 74.02
C THR A 66 33.76 -11.01 75.48
N PRO A 67 32.60 -11.58 75.84
CA PRO A 67 32.15 -11.57 77.24
C PRO A 67 33.00 -12.52 78.10
N THR A 68 33.35 -12.08 79.31
CA THR A 68 34.22 -12.85 80.24
C THR A 68 33.53 -14.09 80.83
N ASN A 69 32.20 -14.06 81.00
CA ASN A 69 31.41 -15.14 81.60
C ASN A 69 30.66 -15.97 80.53
N PRO A 70 30.70 -17.31 80.57
CA PRO A 70 30.09 -18.16 79.53
C PRO A 70 28.56 -18.03 79.46
N LYS A 71 27.89 -17.94 80.62
CA LYS A 71 26.43 -17.80 80.71
C LYS A 71 25.91 -16.47 80.14
N GLU A 72 26.68 -15.40 80.30
CA GLU A 72 26.36 -14.09 79.72
C GLU A 72 26.57 -14.06 78.21
N ALA A 73 27.60 -14.74 77.71
CA ALA A 73 27.86 -14.88 76.28
C ALA A 73 26.70 -15.59 75.58
N GLU A 74 26.19 -16.67 76.17
CA GLU A 74 25.04 -17.40 75.64
C GLU A 74 23.77 -16.54 75.60
N ALA A 75 23.47 -15.82 76.70
CA ALA A 75 22.31 -14.93 76.76
C ALA A 75 22.39 -13.80 75.71
N LYS A 76 23.56 -13.17 75.55
CA LYS A 76 23.82 -12.14 74.52
C LYS A 76 23.66 -12.70 73.11
N LEU A 77 24.17 -13.91 72.85
CA LEU A 77 24.03 -14.57 71.55
C LEU A 77 22.57 -14.94 71.26
N ALA A 78 21.84 -15.47 72.23
CA ALA A 78 20.42 -15.81 72.08
C ALA A 78 19.57 -14.56 71.80
N GLN A 79 19.85 -13.45 72.48
CA GLN A 79 19.23 -12.16 72.23
C GLN A 79 19.53 -11.66 70.81
N LEU A 80 20.81 -11.69 70.40
CA LEU A 80 21.23 -11.28 69.07
C LEU A 80 20.53 -12.10 67.97
N LYS A 81 20.47 -13.42 68.11
CA LYS A 81 19.77 -14.31 67.17
C LYS A 81 18.29 -13.95 67.05
N ARG A 82 17.61 -13.69 68.19
CA ARG A 82 16.19 -13.29 68.22
C ARG A 82 15.98 -11.93 67.55
N ASP A 83 16.81 -10.94 67.86
CA ASP A 83 16.66 -9.59 67.32
C ASP A 83 17.00 -9.54 65.82
N TYR A 84 18.02 -10.28 65.38
CA TYR A 84 18.33 -10.45 63.97
C TYR A 84 17.17 -11.10 63.22
N ALA A 85 16.63 -12.21 63.75
CA ALA A 85 15.49 -12.88 63.14
C ALA A 85 14.26 -11.95 63.01
N LYS A 86 13.98 -11.12 64.02
CA LYS A 86 12.92 -10.09 63.97
C LYS A 86 13.19 -9.05 62.89
N LYS A 87 14.40 -8.48 62.85
CA LYS A 87 14.81 -7.47 61.85
C LYS A 87 14.68 -8.02 60.43
N VAL A 88 15.22 -9.21 60.17
CA VAL A 88 15.14 -9.83 58.84
C VAL A 88 13.69 -10.18 58.47
N LYS A 89 12.87 -10.63 59.43
CA LYS A 89 11.44 -10.88 59.18
C LYS A 89 10.72 -9.58 58.77
N GLN A 90 11.04 -8.46 59.38
CA GLN A 90 10.48 -7.16 59.03
C GLN A 90 10.92 -6.72 57.62
N ILE A 91 12.22 -6.81 57.31
CA ILE A 91 12.76 -6.51 55.98
C ILE A 91 12.08 -7.35 54.89
N ARG A 92 11.85 -8.65 55.13
CA ARG A 92 11.14 -9.51 54.16
C ARG A 92 9.71 -9.04 53.91
N LYS A 93 9.00 -8.58 54.94
CA LYS A 93 7.62 -8.06 54.77
C LYS A 93 7.61 -6.78 53.94
N GLU A 94 8.54 -5.87 54.22
CA GLU A 94 8.70 -4.61 53.48
C GLU A 94 9.03 -4.90 52.02
N TYR A 95 9.98 -5.80 51.76
CA TYR A 95 10.34 -6.21 50.41
C TYR A 95 9.16 -6.82 49.64
N ILE A 96 8.39 -7.72 50.26
CA ILE A 96 7.20 -8.31 49.63
C ILE A 96 6.19 -7.22 49.25
N TYR A 97 5.98 -6.25 50.14
CA TYR A 97 5.07 -5.14 49.89
C TYR A 97 5.56 -4.24 48.75
N GLU A 98 6.84 -3.89 48.71
CA GLU A 98 7.44 -3.10 47.63
C GLU A 98 7.32 -3.79 46.28
N VAL A 99 7.60 -5.09 46.23
CA VAL A 99 7.48 -5.90 45.00
C VAL A 99 6.04 -5.93 44.52
N GLU A 100 5.06 -6.08 45.41
CA GLU A 100 3.65 -6.09 45.03
C GLU A 100 3.19 -4.70 44.54
N LEU A 101 3.68 -3.62 45.16
CA LEU A 101 3.41 -2.26 44.69
C LEU A 101 3.94 -2.03 43.26
N GLN A 102 5.17 -2.48 42.98
CA GLN A 102 5.75 -2.43 41.63
C GLN A 102 4.94 -3.25 40.62
N ARG A 103 4.45 -4.43 41.03
CA ARG A 103 3.59 -5.27 40.20
C ARG A 103 2.28 -4.56 39.84
N LEU A 104 1.62 -3.95 40.81
CA LEU A 104 0.38 -3.18 40.60
C LEU A 104 0.61 -1.96 39.69
N GLU A 105 1.72 -1.24 39.88
CA GLU A 105 2.08 -0.12 39.01
C GLU A 105 2.28 -0.58 37.56
N LYS A 106 2.98 -1.70 37.37
CA LYS A 106 3.16 -2.30 36.04
C LYS A 106 1.83 -2.67 35.39
N GLN A 107 0.92 -3.29 36.13
CA GLN A 107 -0.42 -3.63 35.64
C GLN A 107 -1.18 -2.40 35.15
N ARG A 108 -1.22 -1.31 35.95
CA ARG A 108 -1.87 -0.05 35.54
C ARG A 108 -1.27 0.52 34.27
N LYS A 109 0.07 0.49 34.13
CA LYS A 109 0.76 0.97 32.92
C LYS A 109 0.43 0.10 31.71
N ASP A 110 0.38 -1.21 31.88
CA ASP A 110 0.09 -2.15 30.81
C ASP A 110 -1.37 -2.05 30.35
N GLU A 111 -2.31 -1.85 31.28
CA GLU A 111 -3.71 -1.57 30.97
C GLU A 111 -3.87 -0.27 30.18
N ALA A 112 -3.29 0.84 30.66
CA ALA A 112 -3.34 2.12 29.95
C ALA A 112 -2.76 2.02 28.52
N LYS A 113 -1.63 1.31 28.35
CA LYS A 113 -1.04 1.05 27.03
C LYS A 113 -1.97 0.23 26.14
N LYS A 114 -2.59 -0.82 26.68
CA LYS A 114 -3.52 -1.68 25.93
C LYS A 114 -4.73 -0.89 25.43
N GLU A 115 -5.27 -0.01 26.27
CA GLU A 115 -6.41 0.83 25.89
C GLU A 115 -6.05 1.88 24.85
N ALA A 116 -4.88 2.54 25.00
CA ALA A 116 -4.38 3.48 24.00
C ALA A 116 -4.17 2.81 22.64
N ILE A 117 -3.60 1.60 22.62
CA ILE A 117 -3.43 0.81 21.39
C ILE A 117 -4.79 0.48 20.78
N ARG A 118 -5.76 0.03 21.59
CA ARG A 118 -7.12 -0.27 21.11
C ARG A 118 -7.73 0.94 20.40
N GLN A 119 -7.74 2.11 21.05
CA GLN A 119 -8.27 3.34 20.48
C GLN A 119 -7.58 3.71 19.16
N ALA A 120 -6.25 3.71 19.12
CA ALA A 120 -5.49 4.00 17.89
C ALA A 120 -5.80 3.01 16.76
N THR A 121 -6.01 1.73 17.07
CA THR A 121 -6.40 0.74 16.05
C THR A 121 -7.81 0.96 15.52
N GLU A 122 -8.75 1.38 16.37
CA GLU A 122 -10.11 1.72 15.95
C GLU A 122 -10.14 2.95 15.07
N GLU A 123 -9.39 4.00 15.43
CA GLU A 123 -9.22 5.19 14.61
C GLU A 123 -8.62 4.86 13.25
N ARG A 124 -7.55 4.05 13.21
CA ARG A 124 -6.95 3.60 11.95
C ARG A 124 -7.94 2.80 11.09
N LYS A 125 -8.78 1.96 11.71
CA LYS A 125 -9.83 1.22 11.00
C LYS A 125 -10.89 2.16 10.43
N LYS A 126 -11.34 3.16 11.20
CA LYS A 126 -12.31 4.18 10.75
C LYS A 126 -11.75 4.98 9.57
N LEU A 127 -10.51 5.46 9.66
CA LEU A 127 -9.83 6.18 8.57
C LEU A 127 -9.68 5.29 7.32
N LYS A 128 -9.29 4.02 7.50
CA LYS A 128 -9.18 3.08 6.38
C LYS A 128 -10.53 2.78 5.73
N ALA A 129 -11.60 2.69 6.51
CA ALA A 129 -12.96 2.47 6.01
C ALA A 129 -13.44 3.70 5.20
N ALA A 130 -13.29 4.91 5.74
CA ALA A 130 -13.63 6.14 5.02
C ALA A 130 -12.84 6.28 3.71
N ALA A 131 -11.53 5.98 3.72
CA ALA A 131 -10.71 5.98 2.51
C ALA A 131 -11.06 4.86 1.52
N ALA A 132 -11.65 3.74 1.98
CA ALA A 132 -12.14 2.69 1.09
C ALA A 132 -13.49 3.07 0.47
N GLU A 133 -14.36 3.74 1.22
CA GLU A 133 -15.63 4.27 0.76
C GLU A 133 -15.44 5.36 -0.30
N ALA A 134 -14.53 6.32 -0.06
CA ALA A 134 -14.17 7.34 -1.05
C ALA A 134 -13.69 6.71 -2.37
N ARG A 135 -12.78 5.73 -2.30
CA ARG A 135 -12.32 4.99 -3.48
C ARG A 135 -13.42 4.16 -4.16
N ALA A 136 -14.40 3.67 -3.40
CA ALA A 136 -15.54 2.98 -3.98
C ALA A 136 -16.46 3.95 -4.73
N ALA A 137 -16.67 5.16 -4.19
CA ALA A 137 -17.41 6.22 -4.86
C ALA A 137 -16.70 6.65 -6.16
N GLU A 138 -15.37 6.85 -6.13
CA GLU A 138 -14.57 7.16 -7.32
C GLU A 138 -14.72 6.09 -8.42
N ARG A 139 -14.70 4.80 -8.05
CA ARG A 139 -14.92 3.72 -9.02
C ARG A 139 -16.30 3.76 -9.64
N LYS A 140 -17.35 4.05 -8.86
CA LYS A 140 -18.71 4.21 -9.39
C LYS A 140 -18.80 5.35 -10.39
N VAL A 141 -18.21 6.50 -10.06
CA VAL A 141 -18.15 7.66 -10.97
C VAL A 141 -17.41 7.28 -12.25
N ALA A 142 -16.26 6.62 -12.16
CA ALA A 142 -15.51 6.17 -13.33
C ALA A 142 -16.30 5.19 -14.21
N GLU A 143 -17.08 4.28 -13.62
CA GLU A 143 -17.98 3.38 -14.37
C GLU A 143 -19.11 4.14 -15.08
N GLU A 144 -19.68 5.16 -14.44
CA GLU A 144 -20.71 6.01 -15.05
C GLU A 144 -20.15 6.83 -16.21
N GLU A 145 -18.98 7.44 -16.03
CA GLU A 145 -18.27 8.14 -17.09
C GLU A 145 -17.98 7.22 -18.27
N PHE A 146 -17.52 5.99 -18.01
CA PHE A 146 -17.29 4.99 -19.04
C PHE A 146 -18.57 4.60 -19.81
N ARG A 147 -19.72 4.53 -19.13
CA ARG A 147 -21.00 4.30 -19.82
C ARG A 147 -21.39 5.49 -20.70
N GLN A 148 -21.17 6.71 -20.22
CA GLN A 148 -21.47 7.91 -21.00
C GLN A 148 -20.60 8.02 -22.25
N THR A 149 -19.30 7.71 -22.16
CA THR A 149 -18.41 7.71 -23.33
C THR A 149 -18.83 6.66 -24.35
N LEU A 150 -19.23 5.45 -23.92
CA LEU A 150 -19.76 4.43 -24.82
C LEU A 150 -21.03 4.87 -25.56
N LEU A 151 -21.93 5.59 -24.90
CA LEU A 151 -23.13 6.12 -25.55
C LEU A 151 -22.76 7.18 -26.59
N LYS A 152 -21.81 8.08 -26.29
CA LYS A 152 -21.30 9.08 -27.23
C LYS A 152 -20.65 8.45 -28.46
N GLU A 153 -19.79 7.45 -28.27
CA GLU A 153 -19.16 6.75 -29.40
C GLU A 153 -20.20 6.05 -30.29
N ARG A 154 -21.27 5.49 -29.70
CA ARG A 154 -22.36 4.88 -30.47
C ARG A 154 -23.11 5.93 -31.29
N THR A 155 -23.42 7.09 -30.72
CA THR A 155 -24.12 8.17 -31.46
C THR A 155 -23.25 8.69 -32.60
N GLU A 156 -21.96 8.95 -32.35
CA GLU A 156 -21.01 9.41 -33.38
C GLU A 156 -20.89 8.39 -34.53
N LYS A 157 -20.83 7.09 -34.21
CA LYS A 157 -20.82 6.04 -35.24
C LYS A 157 -22.10 6.02 -36.06
N LEU A 158 -23.26 6.16 -35.43
CA LEU A 158 -24.55 6.21 -36.13
C LEU A 158 -24.65 7.44 -37.05
N GLU A 159 -24.22 8.60 -36.58
CA GLU A 159 -24.17 9.83 -37.39
C GLU A 159 -23.22 9.68 -38.58
N ASN A 160 -22.02 9.12 -38.36
CA ASN A 160 -21.08 8.82 -39.43
C ASN A 160 -21.66 7.85 -40.47
N TRP A 161 -22.44 6.86 -40.05
CA TRP A 161 -23.15 5.96 -40.97
C TRP A 161 -24.20 6.69 -41.80
N ARG A 162 -25.00 7.56 -41.17
CA ARG A 162 -26.00 8.39 -41.89
C ARG A 162 -25.33 9.28 -42.93
N MET A 163 -24.24 9.95 -42.56
CA MET A 163 -23.47 10.79 -43.48
C MET A 163 -22.91 10.00 -44.67
N LYS A 164 -22.40 8.79 -44.41
CA LYS A 164 -21.93 7.89 -45.48
C LYS A 164 -23.07 7.42 -46.40
N GLU A 165 -24.25 7.15 -45.86
CA GLU A 165 -25.41 6.76 -46.67
C GLU A 165 -25.84 7.91 -47.57
N ASN A 166 -26.01 9.10 -47.02
CA ASN A 166 -26.36 10.30 -47.79
C ASN A 166 -25.34 10.56 -48.90
N LEU A 167 -24.04 10.46 -48.60
CA LEU A 167 -22.97 10.62 -49.60
C LEU A 167 -23.05 9.54 -50.70
N ARG A 168 -23.44 8.31 -50.36
CA ARG A 168 -23.65 7.24 -51.36
C ARG A 168 -24.86 7.54 -52.24
N GLU A 169 -25.95 8.03 -51.67
CA GLU A 169 -27.15 8.43 -52.41
C GLU A 169 -26.87 9.61 -53.34
N GLU A 170 -26.17 10.65 -52.87
CA GLU A 170 -25.74 11.79 -53.68
C GLU A 170 -24.88 11.32 -54.87
N LYS A 171 -23.86 10.50 -54.62
CA LYS A 171 -23.04 9.94 -55.72
C LYS A 171 -23.84 9.09 -56.71
N LYS A 172 -24.87 8.38 -56.25
CA LYS A 172 -25.79 7.63 -57.15
C LYS A 172 -26.61 8.60 -58.00
N LYS A 173 -27.16 9.66 -57.40
CA LYS A 173 -27.92 10.70 -58.09
C LYS A 173 -27.05 11.43 -59.12
N GLU A 174 -25.86 11.89 -58.73
CA GLU A 174 -24.89 12.53 -59.63
C GLU A 174 -24.56 11.64 -60.84
N LYS A 175 -24.25 10.35 -60.59
CA LYS A 175 -23.99 9.40 -61.68
C LYS A 175 -25.20 9.20 -62.58
N ASN A 176 -26.39 9.06 -62.00
CA ASN A 176 -27.61 8.88 -62.76
C ASN A 176 -27.94 10.12 -63.61
N GLU A 177 -27.77 11.32 -63.06
CA GLU A 177 -27.94 12.58 -63.79
C GLU A 177 -26.94 12.74 -64.93
N LEU A 178 -25.67 12.39 -64.69
CA LEU A 178 -24.63 12.39 -65.72
C LEU A 178 -24.99 11.40 -66.83
N LEU A 179 -25.45 10.20 -66.46
CA LEU A 179 -25.89 9.18 -67.41
C LEU A 179 -27.11 9.65 -68.20
N CYS A 180 -28.12 10.28 -67.59
CA CYS A 180 -29.26 10.87 -68.28
C CYS A 180 -28.86 11.95 -69.30
N ARG A 181 -27.87 12.80 -68.96
CA ARG A 181 -27.34 13.83 -69.88
C ARG A 181 -26.55 13.22 -71.04
N GLN A 182 -25.82 12.12 -70.80
CA GLN A 182 -25.10 11.41 -71.86
C GLN A 182 -26.04 10.56 -72.73
N SER A 183 -27.05 9.94 -72.12
CA SER A 183 -28.02 9.08 -72.80
C SER A 183 -28.97 9.85 -73.71
N SER A 184 -29.25 11.12 -73.41
CA SER A 184 -30.02 11.98 -74.33
C SER A 184 -29.29 12.26 -75.66
N MET A 185 -27.99 11.97 -75.74
CA MET A 185 -27.19 12.00 -76.98
C MET A 185 -27.08 10.62 -77.66
N TRP A 186 -27.71 9.56 -77.15
CA TRP A 186 -27.63 8.25 -77.79
C TRP A 186 -28.34 8.30 -79.14
N ILE A 187 -27.67 7.71 -80.13
CA ILE A 187 -28.10 7.72 -81.53
C ILE A 187 -28.53 6.29 -81.86
N ASP A 188 -29.78 6.13 -82.27
CA ASP A 188 -30.27 4.82 -82.71
C ASP A 188 -29.52 4.35 -83.97
N GLU A 189 -29.31 3.04 -84.08
CA GLU A 189 -28.57 2.38 -85.18
C GLU A 189 -29.04 2.86 -86.56
N ALA A 190 -30.36 3.00 -86.74
CA ALA A 190 -30.97 3.43 -87.99
C ALA A 190 -30.67 4.90 -88.39
N VAL A 191 -30.22 5.73 -87.45
CA VAL A 191 -29.94 7.17 -87.65
C VAL A 191 -28.44 7.45 -87.53
N LEU A 192 -27.63 6.46 -87.12
CA LEU A 192 -26.21 6.59 -86.86
C LEU A 192 -25.40 6.97 -88.10
N GLU A 193 -25.62 6.29 -89.22
CA GLU A 193 -24.93 6.57 -90.49
C GLU A 193 -25.16 8.01 -90.97
N LYS A 194 -26.38 8.53 -90.79
CA LYS A 194 -26.75 9.91 -91.16
C LYS A 194 -25.99 10.94 -90.31
N LYS A 195 -25.93 10.73 -88.99
CA LYS A 195 -25.21 11.62 -88.08
C LYS A 195 -23.69 11.58 -88.27
N ILE A 196 -23.12 10.44 -88.66
CA ILE A 196 -21.68 10.34 -88.97
C ILE A 196 -21.33 11.22 -90.18
N LEU A 197 -22.15 11.18 -91.23
CA LEU A 197 -21.96 12.02 -92.41
C LEU A 197 -22.09 13.51 -92.08
N GLU A 198 -23.07 13.89 -91.25
CA GLU A 198 -23.27 15.27 -90.79
C GLU A 198 -22.03 15.80 -90.01
N ALA A 199 -21.49 15.01 -89.08
CA ALA A 199 -20.32 15.40 -88.29
C ALA A 199 -19.02 15.52 -89.11
N ILE A 200 -18.89 14.77 -90.21
CA ILE A 200 -17.74 14.87 -91.13
C ILE A 200 -17.82 16.16 -91.97
N VAL A 201 -19.03 16.64 -92.25
CA VAL A 201 -19.26 17.85 -93.04
C VAL A 201 -19.16 19.11 -92.16
N ASP A 202 -19.69 19.05 -90.93
CA ASP A 202 -19.69 20.15 -89.96
C ASP A 202 -18.46 20.12 -89.04
N THR A 203 -17.25 20.15 -89.61
CA THR A 203 -16.02 20.19 -88.79
C THR A 203 -15.86 21.55 -88.12
N THR A 204 -16.18 21.63 -86.83
CA THR A 204 -15.82 22.76 -85.97
C THR A 204 -14.33 22.71 -85.62
N PRO A 205 -13.53 23.76 -85.92
CA PRO A 205 -12.14 23.82 -85.46
C PRO A 205 -12.09 24.07 -83.95
N LEU A 206 -11.15 23.39 -83.27
CA LEU A 206 -10.93 23.42 -81.82
C LEU A 206 -10.70 24.83 -81.25
#